data_AF-A0A5A7R7D2-F1
#
_entry.id   AF-A0A5A7R7D2-F1
#
_cell.length_a   1.000
_cell.length_b   1.000
_cell.length_c   1.000
_cell.angle_alpha   90.00
_cell.angle_beta   90.00
_cell.angle_gamma   90.00
#
_symmetry.space_group_name_H-M   'P 1'
#
loop_
_entity.id
_entity.type
_entity.pdbx_description
1 polymer ?
#
loop_
_entity_poly.entity_id
_entity_poly.type
_entity_poly.pdbx_seq_one_letter_code
_entity_poly.pdbx_strand_id
1 'polypeptide(L)'
;MGIFLIFCLTILFPPLIASSRTLEQQKQQNPPPHLDELVHARSSWLNESRRNLGFLSCNTGNPIDDCWRCDSNWEHNRQKLADCAIGFGKNAIGGRDGRIYVVTDSENDDPVTPKQGTLRHAVIQDEPLWIIFARDMTIKLKEELIVNSFKTIDGRGASVHIANGPCITVQFVTNIIIHGVHIHDCKPGGNAMVRDSPGHYGWRTISDGDGVSIFGSSHVWVDHCSLSNCADGLIDAIHGSTAITISNNYMTHHDKVMLLGHSDSYTQDKGMQVTIAFNHFGEGLVQRMPRCRHGYFHVVNNDYTHWEMYAIGGSADPTINSQGNRFLAPADDNSKEVTKHEDAAESEWKNWNWRSEGDLMLNGAYFTASGAAGSSSSYAKASSLGAKPSALVGSLTSSAGALNCRKGSKC
;
A
#
# COMPACT_ATOMS: atom_id res chain seq x y z
N MET A 1 -83.30 -14.28 32.66
CA MET A 1 -83.37 -15.50 31.83
C MET A 1 -81.98 -16.10 31.87
N GLY A 2 -81.65 -16.96 32.84
CA GLY A 2 -81.92 -18.41 32.82
C GLY A 2 -80.94 -19.07 31.84
N ILE A 3 -80.02 -19.98 32.20
CA ILE A 3 -80.13 -21.14 33.11
C ILE A 3 -78.71 -21.63 33.54
N PHE A 4 -78.63 -22.14 34.79
CA PHE A 4 -77.76 -23.14 35.45
C PHE A 4 -76.70 -23.92 34.60
N LEU A 5 -75.44 -24.20 35.02
CA LEU A 5 -74.80 -24.88 36.19
C LEU A 5 -74.30 -26.31 35.85
N ILE A 6 -73.16 -26.71 36.45
CA ILE A 6 -72.58 -28.09 36.68
C ILE A 6 -71.44 -28.47 35.70
N PHE A 7 -70.30 -29.07 36.04
CA PHE A 7 -69.42 -29.22 37.23
C PHE A 7 -68.17 -30.01 36.74
N CYS A 8 -67.09 -29.95 37.51
CA CYS A 8 -65.76 -30.57 37.33
C CYS A 8 -65.70 -32.01 36.78
N LEU A 9 -64.59 -32.36 36.09
CA LEU A 9 -63.65 -33.38 36.61
C LEU A 9 -62.28 -33.32 35.90
N THR A 10 -61.23 -33.18 36.72
CA THR A 10 -59.82 -33.38 36.41
C THR A 10 -59.46 -34.86 36.41
N ILE A 11 -58.73 -35.37 35.40
CA ILE A 11 -57.85 -36.54 35.54
C ILE A 11 -56.55 -36.28 34.77
N LEU A 12 -55.44 -36.32 35.51
CA LEU A 12 -54.05 -36.32 35.06
C LEU A 12 -53.65 -37.71 34.52
N PHE A 13 -52.82 -37.78 33.47
CA PHE A 13 -51.48 -38.42 33.45
C PHE A 13 -50.82 -38.26 32.04
N PRO A 14 -49.46 -38.21 31.93
CA PRO A 14 -48.67 -37.84 30.72
C PRO A 14 -47.97 -39.08 30.08
N PRO A 15 -46.88 -38.93 29.29
CA PRO A 15 -46.68 -38.25 28.00
C PRO A 15 -46.22 -39.24 26.89
N LEU A 16 -46.14 -38.82 25.62
CA LEU A 16 -45.13 -39.33 24.68
C LEU A 16 -44.86 -38.34 23.55
N ILE A 17 -43.57 -38.17 23.31
CA ILE A 17 -42.90 -37.14 22.53
C ILE A 17 -43.09 -37.38 21.03
N ALA A 18 -43.44 -36.33 20.28
CA ALA A 18 -43.25 -36.28 18.83
C ALA A 18 -42.66 -34.90 18.45
N SER A 19 -41.41 -34.95 17.99
CA SER A 19 -40.63 -33.83 17.48
C SER A 19 -41.19 -33.34 16.15
N SER A 20 -41.65 -32.09 16.08
CA SER A 20 -41.82 -31.35 14.82
C SER A 20 -40.83 -30.20 14.77
N ARG A 21 -39.87 -30.29 13.84
CA ARG A 21 -38.96 -29.20 13.48
C ARG A 21 -39.71 -28.17 12.64
N THR A 22 -39.86 -26.95 13.13
CA THR A 22 -40.23 -25.79 12.33
C THR A 22 -39.00 -25.23 11.63
N LEU A 23 -39.08 -25.11 10.30
CA LEU A 23 -38.10 -24.43 9.45
C LEU A 23 -38.31 -22.91 9.57
N GLU A 24 -37.43 -22.21 10.27
CA GLU A 24 -37.28 -20.77 10.10
C GLU A 24 -36.38 -20.51 8.88
N GLN A 25 -36.94 -19.83 7.87
CA GLN A 25 -36.20 -19.31 6.74
C GLN A 25 -35.31 -18.15 7.18
N GLN A 26 -34.01 -18.41 7.32
CA GLN A 26 -33.00 -17.35 7.37
C GLN A 26 -32.93 -16.66 6.00
N LYS A 27 -33.26 -15.37 5.97
CA LYS A 27 -33.11 -14.51 4.81
C LYS A 27 -31.61 -14.23 4.62
N GLN A 28 -30.97 -15.06 3.80
CA GLN A 28 -29.58 -14.91 3.39
C GLN A 28 -29.48 -13.70 2.46
N GLN A 29 -28.91 -12.59 2.96
CA GLN A 29 -28.52 -11.47 2.10
C GLN A 29 -27.34 -11.93 1.25
N ASN A 30 -27.58 -12.08 -0.05
CA ASN A 30 -26.53 -12.35 -1.01
C ASN A 30 -25.51 -11.19 -1.01
N PRO A 31 -24.21 -11.46 -1.10
CA PRO A 31 -23.20 -10.43 -1.32
C PRO A 31 -23.43 -9.75 -2.68
N PRO A 32 -22.94 -8.51 -2.88
CA PRO A 32 -23.13 -7.78 -4.13
C PRO A 32 -22.56 -8.55 -5.33
N PRO A 33 -23.23 -8.50 -6.50
CA PRO A 33 -23.00 -9.39 -7.65
C PRO A 33 -21.63 -9.26 -8.33
N HIS A 34 -20.74 -8.38 -7.87
CA HIS A 34 -19.39 -8.20 -8.40
C HIS A 34 -18.36 -9.17 -7.78
N LEU A 35 -18.70 -9.89 -6.70
CA LEU A 35 -17.77 -10.83 -6.05
C LEU A 35 -17.73 -12.22 -6.71
N ASP A 36 -18.84 -12.71 -7.27
CA ASP A 36 -18.91 -14.06 -7.82
C ASP A 36 -18.18 -14.21 -9.16
N GLU A 37 -18.12 -13.14 -9.96
CA GLU A 37 -17.38 -13.11 -11.23
C GLU A 37 -15.85 -13.23 -11.00
N LEU A 38 -15.36 -12.71 -9.87
CA LEU A 38 -13.97 -12.86 -9.43
C LEU A 38 -13.63 -14.30 -8.98
N VAL A 39 -14.62 -15.07 -8.54
CA VAL A 39 -14.45 -16.46 -8.06
C VAL A 39 -14.18 -17.43 -9.21
N HIS A 40 -14.80 -17.22 -10.38
CA HIS A 40 -14.57 -18.08 -11.55
C HIS A 40 -13.22 -17.80 -12.21
N ALA A 41 -12.78 -16.54 -12.27
CA ALA A 41 -11.43 -16.21 -12.69
C ALA A 41 -10.38 -16.91 -11.80
N ARG A 42 -10.57 -16.91 -10.48
CA ARG A 42 -9.62 -17.49 -9.49
C ARG A 42 -9.26 -18.97 -9.73
N SER A 43 -10.19 -19.82 -10.17
CA SER A 43 -9.94 -21.26 -10.32
C SER A 43 -9.02 -21.57 -11.50
N SER A 44 -9.10 -20.78 -12.59
CA SER A 44 -8.17 -20.93 -13.71
C SER A 44 -6.76 -20.42 -13.35
N TRP A 45 -6.66 -19.31 -12.62
CA TRP A 45 -5.37 -18.67 -12.30
C TRP A 45 -4.48 -19.44 -11.31
N LEU A 46 -5.05 -20.15 -10.32
CA LEU A 46 -4.28 -20.97 -9.38
C LEU A 46 -3.59 -22.16 -10.07
N ASN A 47 -4.16 -22.64 -11.19
CA ASN A 47 -3.56 -23.68 -12.02
C ASN A 47 -2.49 -23.13 -12.97
N GLU A 48 -2.59 -21.87 -13.40
CA GLU A 48 -1.61 -21.21 -14.28
C GLU A 48 -0.37 -20.71 -13.52
N SER A 49 -0.54 -20.08 -12.35
CA SER A 49 0.56 -19.52 -11.55
C SER A 49 1.50 -20.59 -10.97
N ARG A 50 1.01 -21.82 -10.73
CA ARG A 50 1.86 -22.96 -10.35
C ARG A 50 2.71 -23.51 -11.49
N ARG A 51 2.35 -23.26 -12.76
CA ARG A 51 3.06 -23.82 -13.92
C ARG A 51 4.21 -22.94 -14.44
N ASN A 52 4.31 -21.67 -14.02
CA ASN A 52 5.30 -20.73 -14.55
C ASN A 52 6.36 -20.20 -13.56
N LEU A 53 6.37 -20.60 -12.28
CA LEU A 53 7.39 -20.18 -11.31
C LEU A 53 8.69 -21.01 -11.36
N GLY A 54 8.95 -21.70 -12.47
CA GLY A 54 10.01 -22.70 -12.59
C GLY A 54 11.40 -22.18 -12.96
N PHE A 55 11.66 -20.88 -13.06
CA PHE A 55 12.95 -20.40 -13.54
C PHE A 55 13.28 -19.03 -12.93
N LEU A 56 14.37 -18.99 -12.15
CA LEU A 56 14.93 -17.81 -11.45
C LEU A 56 14.25 -17.49 -10.10
N SER A 57 14.69 -18.15 -9.02
CA SER A 57 14.45 -17.72 -7.63
C SER A 57 15.76 -17.15 -7.09
N CYS A 58 15.77 -15.89 -6.60
CA CYS A 58 16.93 -15.33 -5.91
C CYS A 58 17.19 -16.02 -4.55
N ASN A 59 16.26 -16.87 -4.10
CA ASN A 59 16.25 -17.50 -2.79
C ASN A 59 16.37 -16.49 -1.63
N THR A 60 15.91 -15.25 -1.86
CA THR A 60 15.77 -14.26 -0.79
C THR A 60 14.55 -14.58 0.08
N GLY A 61 13.57 -15.30 -0.48
CA GLY A 61 12.29 -15.58 0.15
C GLY A 61 11.26 -14.46 -0.04
N ASN A 62 11.71 -13.29 -0.53
CA ASN A 62 10.87 -12.17 -0.91
C ASN A 62 10.38 -12.39 -2.35
N PRO A 63 9.06 -12.64 -2.56
CA PRO A 63 8.54 -13.01 -3.88
C PRO A 63 8.65 -11.92 -4.94
N ILE A 64 8.73 -10.64 -4.53
CA ILE A 64 8.91 -9.52 -5.46
C ILE A 64 10.34 -9.57 -6.02
N ASP A 65 11.33 -9.58 -5.12
CA ASP A 65 12.74 -9.62 -5.48
C ASP A 65 13.10 -10.92 -6.22
N ASP A 66 12.60 -12.06 -5.72
CA ASP A 66 12.85 -13.38 -6.30
C ASP A 66 12.39 -13.46 -7.77
N CYS A 67 11.38 -12.68 -8.18
CA CYS A 67 10.84 -12.66 -9.54
C CYS A 67 11.77 -12.00 -10.59
N TRP A 68 12.61 -11.03 -10.20
CA TRP A 68 13.43 -10.28 -11.15
C TRP A 68 14.92 -10.14 -10.80
N ARG A 69 15.33 -10.02 -9.53
CA ARG A 69 16.71 -9.66 -9.15
C ARG A 69 17.78 -10.62 -9.66
N CYS A 70 17.44 -11.91 -9.73
CA CYS A 70 18.38 -12.95 -10.11
C CYS A 70 18.65 -13.01 -11.62
N ASP A 71 17.91 -12.24 -12.42
CA ASP A 71 18.26 -12.02 -13.81
C ASP A 71 19.53 -11.15 -13.88
N SER A 72 20.68 -11.77 -14.20
CA SER A 72 21.94 -11.03 -14.42
C SER A 72 21.87 -10.07 -15.60
N ASN A 73 20.87 -10.23 -16.48
CA ASN A 73 20.60 -9.38 -17.63
C ASN A 73 19.41 -8.42 -17.37
N TRP A 74 19.07 -8.15 -16.11
CA TRP A 74 17.99 -7.21 -15.73
C TRP A 74 18.07 -5.87 -16.47
N GLU A 75 19.27 -5.41 -16.84
CA GLU A 75 19.46 -4.15 -17.57
C GLU A 75 18.86 -4.19 -18.98
N HIS A 76 18.93 -5.35 -19.66
CA HIS A 76 18.32 -5.56 -20.97
C HIS A 76 16.84 -5.97 -20.84
N ASN A 77 16.46 -6.52 -19.69
CA ASN A 77 15.11 -6.98 -19.37
C ASN A 77 14.42 -6.08 -18.32
N ARG A 78 14.72 -4.77 -18.29
CA ARG A 78 14.28 -3.86 -17.22
C ARG A 78 12.79 -3.95 -16.93
N GLN A 79 12.02 -4.02 -18.01
CA GLN A 79 10.57 -3.98 -17.96
C GLN A 79 9.94 -5.24 -17.35
N LYS A 80 10.69 -6.35 -17.23
CA LYS A 80 10.28 -7.57 -16.52
C LYS A 80 9.88 -7.29 -15.07
N LEU A 81 10.46 -6.26 -14.46
CA LEU A 81 10.09 -5.80 -13.11
C LEU A 81 8.57 -5.60 -12.98
N ALA A 82 7.90 -5.07 -14.00
CA ALA A 82 6.47 -4.77 -13.97
C ALA A 82 5.57 -6.03 -13.85
N ASP A 83 6.12 -7.23 -14.06
CA ASP A 83 5.41 -8.49 -13.86
C ASP A 83 5.51 -9.02 -12.42
N CYS A 84 6.32 -8.37 -11.58
CA CYS A 84 6.68 -8.85 -10.25
C CYS A 84 5.91 -8.16 -9.11
N ALA A 85 5.08 -7.16 -9.44
CA ALA A 85 4.21 -6.52 -8.47
C ALA A 85 3.24 -7.55 -7.85
N ILE A 86 3.01 -7.42 -6.55
CA ILE A 86 2.05 -8.24 -5.81
C ILE A 86 0.98 -7.36 -5.18
N GLY A 87 0.03 -7.97 -4.48
CA GLY A 87 -0.91 -7.23 -3.67
C GLY A 87 -2.01 -6.54 -4.49
N PHE A 88 -2.59 -5.46 -3.97
CA PHE A 88 -3.62 -4.69 -4.67
C PHE A 88 -3.06 -3.93 -5.88
N GLY A 89 -1.81 -3.48 -5.82
CA GLY A 89 -1.08 -2.86 -6.93
C GLY A 89 -0.47 -3.82 -7.95
N LYS A 90 -0.75 -5.14 -7.88
CA LYS A 90 -0.16 -6.16 -8.80
C LYS A 90 -0.36 -5.89 -10.30
N ASN A 91 -1.36 -5.09 -10.64
CA ASN A 91 -1.71 -4.73 -12.01
C ASN A 91 -1.10 -3.38 -12.44
N ALA A 92 -0.28 -2.75 -11.60
CA ALA A 92 0.45 -1.54 -11.96
C ALA A 92 1.57 -1.87 -12.97
N ILE A 93 1.29 -1.72 -14.26
CA ILE A 93 2.24 -2.08 -15.33
C ILE A 93 3.26 -0.97 -15.62
N GLY A 94 3.08 0.22 -15.05
CA GLY A 94 3.95 1.37 -15.30
C GLY A 94 4.03 1.70 -16.80
N GLY A 95 5.25 2.00 -17.25
CA GLY A 95 5.57 2.22 -18.66
C GLY A 95 6.04 0.98 -19.42
N ARG A 96 5.68 -0.24 -18.98
CA ARG A 96 5.95 -1.49 -19.71
C ARG A 96 5.40 -1.38 -21.14
N ASP A 97 6.08 -2.03 -22.08
CA ASP A 97 5.79 -2.02 -23.53
C ASP A 97 6.05 -0.66 -24.20
N GLY A 98 6.35 0.37 -23.40
CA GLY A 98 6.86 1.66 -23.85
C GLY A 98 8.34 1.63 -24.20
N ARG A 99 8.78 2.67 -24.91
CA ARG A 99 10.21 2.87 -25.17
C ARG A 99 10.95 3.30 -23.91
N ILE A 100 12.25 2.99 -23.84
CA ILE A 100 13.13 3.50 -22.79
C ILE A 100 13.39 4.99 -23.04
N TYR A 101 13.17 5.81 -22.02
CA TYR A 101 13.58 7.21 -21.98
C TYR A 101 14.78 7.35 -21.03
N VAL A 102 15.88 7.93 -21.50
CA VAL A 102 17.07 8.15 -20.67
C VAL A 102 17.13 9.61 -20.24
N VAL A 103 17.00 9.85 -18.94
CA VAL A 103 17.26 11.16 -18.32
C VAL A 103 18.77 11.41 -18.36
N THR A 104 19.15 12.55 -18.93
CA THR A 104 20.54 12.99 -19.13
C THR A 104 20.83 14.35 -18.50
N ASP A 105 19.79 15.09 -18.13
CA ASP A 105 19.84 16.45 -17.58
C ASP A 105 19.07 16.54 -16.27
N SER A 106 19.79 16.81 -15.17
CA SER A 106 19.26 16.95 -13.81
C SER A 106 19.20 18.41 -13.33
N GLU A 107 19.68 19.37 -14.13
CA GLU A 107 19.90 20.76 -13.69
C GLU A 107 18.87 21.74 -14.25
N ASN A 108 18.32 21.45 -15.43
CA ASN A 108 17.45 22.38 -16.15
C ASN A 108 15.95 22.05 -15.99
N ASP A 109 15.49 21.82 -14.75
CA ASP A 109 14.05 21.65 -14.49
C ASP A 109 13.30 22.94 -14.86
N ASP A 110 12.23 22.79 -15.65
CA ASP A 110 11.34 23.89 -16.04
C ASP A 110 9.89 23.41 -15.96
N PRO A 111 9.09 23.93 -15.01
CA PRO A 111 7.72 23.48 -14.78
C PRO A 111 6.77 23.59 -15.97
N VAL A 112 7.03 24.50 -16.92
CA VAL A 112 6.11 24.82 -18.04
C VAL A 112 6.66 24.37 -19.39
N THR A 113 7.96 24.47 -19.60
CA THR A 113 8.65 24.12 -20.86
C THR A 113 9.81 23.16 -20.60
N PRO A 114 9.54 21.96 -20.06
CA PRO A 114 10.61 21.02 -19.73
C PRO A 114 11.35 20.58 -20.99
N LYS A 115 12.68 20.61 -20.93
CA LYS A 115 13.54 20.24 -22.06
C LYS A 115 13.66 18.72 -22.18
N GLN A 116 13.69 18.21 -23.41
CA GLN A 116 14.05 16.80 -23.66
C GLN A 116 15.40 16.46 -23.01
N GLY A 117 15.47 15.30 -22.35
CA GLY A 117 16.57 14.86 -21.51
C GLY A 117 16.32 15.04 -20.01
N THR A 118 15.32 15.83 -19.60
CA THR A 118 14.96 16.01 -18.19
C THR A 118 13.92 14.98 -17.72
N LEU A 119 13.89 14.72 -16.40
CA LEU A 119 12.86 13.88 -15.79
C LEU A 119 11.45 14.42 -16.02
N ARG A 120 11.25 15.73 -15.86
CA ARG A 120 9.93 16.37 -16.07
C ARG A 120 9.42 16.17 -17.49
N HIS A 121 10.28 16.35 -18.50
CA HIS A 121 9.87 16.06 -19.87
C HIS A 121 9.44 14.61 -20.03
N ALA A 122 10.16 13.66 -19.43
CA ALA A 122 9.85 12.24 -19.55
C ALA A 122 8.48 11.87 -18.95
N VAL A 123 8.19 12.31 -17.72
CA VAL A 123 7.00 11.85 -16.99
C VAL A 123 5.68 12.39 -17.54
N ILE A 124 5.70 13.52 -18.26
CA ILE A 124 4.48 14.12 -18.78
C ILE A 124 4.04 13.54 -20.14
N GLN A 125 4.89 12.77 -20.84
CA GLN A 125 4.56 12.32 -22.20
C GLN A 125 3.28 11.47 -22.24
N ASP A 126 2.57 11.48 -23.35
CA ASP A 126 1.32 10.72 -23.50
C ASP A 126 1.59 9.22 -23.68
N GLU A 127 2.68 8.86 -24.37
CA GLU A 127 3.02 7.46 -24.56
C GLU A 127 3.53 6.79 -23.27
N PRO A 128 3.38 5.46 -23.14
CA PRO A 128 4.04 4.72 -22.08
C PRO A 128 5.56 4.89 -22.15
N LEU A 129 6.20 5.18 -21.00
CA LEU A 129 7.66 5.33 -20.93
C LEU A 129 8.27 4.62 -19.73
N TRP A 130 9.33 3.87 -20.02
CA TRP A 130 10.24 3.33 -19.01
C TRP A 130 11.42 4.28 -18.84
N ILE A 131 11.40 5.09 -17.78
CA ILE A 131 12.32 6.20 -17.56
C ILE A 131 13.50 5.72 -16.71
N ILE A 132 14.71 5.81 -17.26
CA ILE A 132 15.97 5.46 -16.60
C ILE A 132 16.91 6.65 -16.57
N PHE A 133 18.03 6.52 -15.84
CA PHE A 133 18.99 7.61 -15.65
C PHE A 133 20.35 7.24 -16.22
N ALA A 134 20.98 8.17 -16.94
CA ALA A 134 22.26 7.93 -17.60
C ALA A 134 23.44 7.77 -16.64
N ARG A 135 23.33 8.35 -15.44
CA ARG A 135 24.35 8.44 -14.39
C ARG A 135 23.69 8.78 -13.07
N ASP A 136 24.47 8.78 -12.00
CA ASP A 136 24.06 9.29 -10.70
C ASP A 136 23.59 10.75 -10.83
N MET A 137 22.49 11.09 -10.18
CA MET A 137 21.85 12.39 -10.31
C MET A 137 21.22 12.83 -8.99
N THR A 138 21.35 14.11 -8.69
CA THR A 138 20.49 14.81 -7.73
C THR A 138 19.63 15.78 -8.49
N ILE A 139 18.32 15.54 -8.50
CA ILE A 139 17.31 16.30 -9.23
C ILE A 139 16.58 17.16 -8.21
N LYS A 140 16.81 18.47 -8.28
CA LYS A 140 16.03 19.46 -7.54
C LYS A 140 14.95 20.03 -8.44
N LEU A 141 13.71 19.63 -8.18
CA LEU A 141 12.56 20.15 -8.92
C LEU A 141 12.25 21.57 -8.45
N LYS A 142 11.74 22.40 -9.37
CA LYS A 142 11.27 23.76 -9.07
C LYS A 142 9.82 23.76 -8.56
N GLU A 143 9.02 22.84 -9.08
CA GLU A 143 7.59 22.63 -8.77
C GLU A 143 7.30 21.14 -8.67
N GLU A 144 6.13 20.74 -8.15
CA GLU A 144 5.73 19.33 -8.11
C GLU A 144 5.90 18.64 -9.47
N LEU A 145 6.44 17.42 -9.45
CA LEU A 145 6.59 16.58 -10.64
C LEU A 145 5.27 15.84 -10.87
N ILE A 146 4.37 16.46 -11.65
CA ILE A 146 3.13 15.80 -12.07
C ILE A 146 3.46 14.69 -13.07
N VAL A 147 3.05 13.47 -12.76
CA VAL A 147 3.31 12.27 -13.57
C VAL A 147 2.05 11.92 -14.37
N ASN A 148 2.18 11.75 -15.69
CA ASN A 148 1.11 11.26 -16.56
C ASN A 148 0.99 9.72 -16.46
N SER A 149 -0.10 9.12 -16.95
CA SER A 149 -0.33 7.67 -16.87
C SER A 149 0.75 6.85 -17.61
N PHE A 150 0.88 5.57 -17.24
CA PHE A 150 1.79 4.60 -17.88
C PHE A 150 3.26 5.02 -17.83
N LYS A 151 3.75 5.32 -16.62
CA LYS A 151 5.15 5.71 -16.40
C LYS A 151 5.81 4.78 -15.40
N THR A 152 7.03 4.40 -15.71
CA THR A 152 7.95 3.81 -14.74
C THR A 152 9.13 4.75 -14.53
N ILE A 153 9.39 5.16 -13.30
CA ILE A 153 10.64 5.80 -12.89
C ILE A 153 11.51 4.70 -12.29
N ASP A 154 12.59 4.32 -12.98
CA ASP A 154 13.47 3.19 -12.62
C ASP A 154 14.90 3.69 -12.37
N GLY A 155 15.26 3.81 -11.08
CA GLY A 155 16.59 4.24 -10.64
C GLY A 155 17.68 3.18 -10.78
N ARG A 156 17.37 1.91 -11.11
CA ARG A 156 18.38 0.85 -11.13
C ARG A 156 19.52 1.17 -12.11
N GLY A 157 20.76 1.05 -11.63
CA GLY A 157 21.97 1.36 -12.40
C GLY A 157 22.54 2.76 -12.18
N ALA A 158 21.87 3.59 -11.36
CA ALA A 158 22.34 4.91 -10.96
C ALA A 158 21.85 5.22 -9.53
N SER A 159 22.60 6.04 -8.78
CA SER A 159 22.12 6.65 -7.55
C SER A 159 21.35 7.92 -7.88
N VAL A 160 20.02 7.87 -7.75
CA VAL A 160 19.12 8.95 -8.17
C VAL A 160 18.39 9.52 -6.96
N HIS A 161 18.62 10.79 -6.70
CA HIS A 161 18.02 11.54 -5.60
C HIS A 161 17.04 12.59 -6.16
N ILE A 162 15.78 12.54 -5.76
CA ILE A 162 14.79 13.60 -5.98
C ILE A 162 14.65 14.32 -4.64
N ALA A 163 15.20 15.54 -4.57
CA ALA A 163 15.42 16.15 -3.26
C ALA A 163 15.51 17.69 -3.27
N ASN A 164 15.39 18.28 -2.07
CA ASN A 164 15.63 19.69 -1.78
C ASN A 164 14.66 20.69 -2.43
N GLY A 165 13.57 20.20 -3.00
CA GLY A 165 12.48 20.95 -3.62
C GLY A 165 11.18 20.13 -3.56
N PRO A 166 10.14 20.49 -4.32
CA PRO A 166 8.96 19.65 -4.45
C PRO A 166 9.30 18.28 -5.03
N CYS A 167 8.43 17.30 -4.79
CA CYS A 167 8.68 15.92 -5.20
C CYS A 167 7.54 15.40 -6.09
N ILE A 168 7.15 14.13 -5.97
CA ILE A 168 6.36 13.43 -6.98
C ILE A 168 4.87 13.52 -6.68
N THR A 169 4.07 13.88 -7.69
CA THR A 169 2.60 13.93 -7.57
C THR A 169 1.95 13.08 -8.67
N VAL A 170 1.26 12.02 -8.25
CA VAL A 170 0.52 11.06 -9.06
C VAL A 170 -0.97 11.38 -8.96
N GLN A 171 -1.44 12.30 -9.80
CA GLN A 171 -2.77 12.88 -9.70
C GLN A 171 -3.67 12.49 -10.87
N PHE A 172 -4.81 11.86 -10.59
CA PHE A 172 -5.84 11.43 -11.56
C PHE A 172 -5.31 10.57 -12.71
N VAL A 173 -4.34 9.71 -12.42
CA VAL A 173 -3.66 8.86 -13.41
C VAL A 173 -3.65 7.40 -12.99
N THR A 174 -3.22 6.53 -13.90
CA THR A 174 -3.13 5.10 -13.65
C THR A 174 -1.85 4.48 -14.19
N ASN A 175 -1.49 3.31 -13.67
CA ASN A 175 -0.34 2.51 -14.08
C ASN A 175 0.97 3.26 -13.91
N ILE A 176 1.35 3.48 -12.65
CA ILE A 176 2.59 4.14 -12.27
C ILE A 176 3.47 3.19 -11.46
N ILE A 177 4.74 3.12 -11.81
CA ILE A 177 5.78 2.45 -11.01
C ILE A 177 6.84 3.49 -10.63
N ILE A 178 7.14 3.61 -9.34
CA ILE A 178 8.26 4.39 -8.82
C ILE A 178 9.19 3.40 -8.15
N HIS A 179 10.38 3.19 -8.72
CA HIS A 179 11.27 2.12 -8.30
C HIS A 179 12.73 2.56 -8.18
N GLY A 180 13.37 2.22 -7.06
CA GLY A 180 14.83 2.29 -6.94
C GLY A 180 15.40 3.71 -6.80
N VAL A 181 14.62 4.68 -6.30
CA VAL A 181 15.05 6.08 -6.16
C VAL A 181 15.11 6.52 -4.70
N HIS A 182 15.95 7.51 -4.42
CA HIS A 182 16.00 8.22 -3.14
C HIS A 182 15.10 9.46 -3.21
N ILE A 183 14.19 9.64 -2.26
CA ILE A 183 13.24 10.76 -2.18
C ILE A 183 13.35 11.39 -0.79
N HIS A 184 13.92 12.58 -0.69
CA HIS A 184 14.18 13.17 0.61
C HIS A 184 14.32 14.68 0.59
N ASP A 185 14.22 15.33 1.76
CA ASP A 185 14.27 16.79 1.87
C ASP A 185 13.25 17.49 0.95
N CYS A 186 12.09 16.85 0.75
CA CYS A 186 11.01 17.41 -0.07
C CYS A 186 10.43 18.66 0.60
N LYS A 187 10.09 19.65 -0.22
CA LYS A 187 9.65 20.98 0.23
C LYS A 187 8.38 21.41 -0.51
N PRO A 188 7.52 22.23 0.12
CA PRO A 188 6.45 22.91 -0.58
C PRO A 188 6.93 23.65 -1.82
N GLY A 189 6.16 23.53 -2.91
CA GLY A 189 6.28 24.37 -4.11
C GLY A 189 4.89 24.80 -4.56
N GLY A 190 4.80 25.83 -5.38
CA GLY A 190 3.53 26.21 -5.98
C GLY A 190 3.42 27.70 -6.21
N ASN A 191 2.18 28.14 -6.43
CA ASN A 191 1.88 29.45 -6.99
C ASN A 191 2.58 29.66 -8.34
N ALA A 192 2.52 28.61 -9.17
CA ALA A 192 3.17 28.54 -10.45
C ALA A 192 2.29 27.79 -11.46
N MET A 193 2.58 28.03 -12.73
CA MET A 193 2.07 27.18 -13.81
C MET A 193 2.91 25.90 -13.87
N VAL A 194 2.25 24.75 -13.91
CA VAL A 194 2.91 23.44 -13.97
C VAL A 194 2.29 22.60 -15.06
N ARG A 195 3.14 22.00 -15.89
CA ARG A 195 2.78 21.11 -16.98
C ARG A 195 2.55 19.69 -16.49
N ASP A 196 1.44 19.10 -16.89
CA ASP A 196 1.06 17.71 -16.58
C ASP A 196 1.01 16.80 -17.81
N SER A 197 0.99 17.37 -19.02
CA SER A 197 1.00 16.66 -20.31
C SER A 197 1.66 17.50 -21.40
N PRO A 198 1.93 16.96 -22.61
CA PRO A 198 2.50 17.75 -23.70
C PRO A 198 1.57 18.89 -24.14
N GLY A 199 0.26 18.70 -24.02
CA GLY A 199 -0.77 19.64 -24.45
C GLY A 199 -1.31 20.59 -23.37
N HIS A 200 -1.09 20.29 -22.08
CA HIS A 200 -1.74 21.02 -20.98
C HIS A 200 -0.78 21.38 -19.85
N TYR A 201 -1.02 22.55 -19.26
CA TYR A 201 -0.40 23.02 -18.03
C TYR A 201 -1.41 23.92 -17.29
N GLY A 202 -1.39 23.87 -15.96
CA GLY A 202 -2.37 24.55 -15.12
C GLY A 202 -1.74 25.28 -13.94
N TRP A 203 -2.48 26.18 -13.31
CA TRP A 203 -2.05 26.86 -12.09
C TRP A 203 -2.10 25.88 -10.91
N ARG A 204 -0.99 25.75 -10.18
CA ARG A 204 -0.88 24.96 -8.94
C ARG A 204 -0.76 25.90 -7.75
N THR A 205 -1.55 25.62 -6.71
CA THR A 205 -1.34 26.22 -5.38
C THR A 205 -0.16 25.56 -4.68
N ILE A 206 0.16 26.03 -3.47
CA ILE A 206 1.22 25.47 -2.65
C ILE A 206 0.91 24.00 -2.33
N SER A 207 1.87 23.12 -2.58
CA SER A 207 1.87 21.73 -2.18
C SER A 207 2.42 21.55 -0.77
N ASP A 208 2.06 20.45 -0.10
CA ASP A 208 2.44 20.23 1.29
C ASP A 208 3.93 19.85 1.45
N GLY A 209 4.57 19.38 0.37
CA GLY A 209 5.96 18.95 0.35
C GLY A 209 6.16 17.48 0.72
N ASP A 210 5.19 16.63 0.33
CA ASP A 210 5.29 15.18 0.45
C ASP A 210 6.35 14.59 -0.48
N GLY A 211 6.86 13.41 -0.13
CA GLY A 211 7.74 12.63 -1.00
C GLY A 211 7.02 12.12 -2.25
N VAL A 212 5.95 11.35 -2.03
CA VAL A 212 5.08 10.81 -3.09
C VAL A 212 3.62 11.08 -2.71
N SER A 213 2.95 11.95 -3.45
CA SER A 213 1.52 12.24 -3.29
C SER A 213 0.70 11.50 -4.35
N ILE A 214 -0.26 10.67 -3.94
CA ILE A 214 -1.13 9.87 -4.80
C ILE A 214 -2.57 10.36 -4.61
N PHE A 215 -3.11 11.01 -5.64
CA PHE A 215 -4.37 11.73 -5.56
C PHE A 215 -5.37 11.22 -6.62
N GLY A 216 -6.44 10.55 -6.19
CA GLY A 216 -7.46 10.02 -7.10
C GLY A 216 -6.91 9.11 -8.20
N SER A 217 -5.85 8.37 -7.89
CA SER A 217 -5.09 7.55 -8.85
C SER A 217 -5.25 6.05 -8.56
N SER A 218 -5.02 5.21 -9.56
CA SER A 218 -5.10 3.75 -9.38
C SER A 218 -3.95 2.99 -10.00
N HIS A 219 -3.73 1.74 -9.60
CA HIS A 219 -2.67 0.89 -10.16
C HIS A 219 -1.30 1.55 -10.00
N VAL A 220 -0.92 1.80 -8.75
CA VAL A 220 0.34 2.46 -8.38
C VAL A 220 1.21 1.51 -7.58
N TRP A 221 2.49 1.46 -7.90
CA TRP A 221 3.48 0.67 -7.19
C TRP A 221 4.70 1.52 -6.81
N VAL A 222 4.92 1.69 -5.50
CA VAL A 222 6.11 2.35 -4.95
C VAL A 222 7.00 1.28 -4.34
N ASP A 223 8.12 1.01 -4.99
CA ASP A 223 8.97 -0.15 -4.70
C ASP A 223 10.43 0.23 -4.53
N HIS A 224 11.15 -0.37 -3.57
CA HIS A 224 12.59 -0.14 -3.43
C HIS A 224 12.99 1.34 -3.42
N CYS A 225 12.19 2.21 -2.81
CA CYS A 225 12.55 3.61 -2.64
C CYS A 225 13.12 3.83 -1.23
N SER A 226 14.06 4.77 -1.13
CA SER A 226 14.57 5.24 0.16
C SER A 226 13.99 6.62 0.44
N LEU A 227 13.16 6.75 1.48
CA LEU A 227 12.42 7.97 1.79
C LEU A 227 12.75 8.52 3.17
N SER A 228 12.97 9.84 3.27
CA SER A 228 13.24 10.49 4.55
C SER A 228 13.03 12.01 4.53
N ASN A 229 12.90 12.62 5.71
CA ASN A 229 13.02 14.07 5.92
C ASN A 229 12.22 14.98 4.95
N CYS A 230 11.00 14.58 4.56
CA CYS A 230 10.11 15.44 3.78
C CYS A 230 9.43 16.48 4.68
N ALA A 231 8.82 17.51 4.08
CA ALA A 231 8.22 18.61 4.84
C ALA A 231 6.89 18.22 5.51
N ASP A 232 6.05 17.40 4.85
CA ASP A 232 4.83 16.85 5.47
C ASP A 232 4.86 15.32 5.55
N GLY A 233 4.43 14.58 4.53
CA GLY A 233 4.45 13.10 4.50
C GLY A 233 5.54 12.47 3.63
N LEU A 234 5.86 11.18 3.81
CA LEU A 234 6.70 10.45 2.84
C LEU A 234 5.86 9.90 1.68
N ILE A 235 4.76 9.21 2.00
CA ILE A 235 3.83 8.66 0.99
C ILE A 235 2.39 8.90 1.42
N ASP A 236 1.67 9.70 0.66
CA ASP A 236 0.28 10.03 0.93
C ASP A 236 -0.60 9.51 -0.21
N ALA A 237 -1.69 8.82 0.12
CA ALA A 237 -2.68 8.35 -0.84
C ALA A 237 -4.09 8.75 -0.42
N ILE A 238 -4.76 9.56 -1.22
CA ILE A 238 -6.01 10.24 -0.84
C ILE A 238 -6.98 10.33 -2.03
N HIS A 239 -8.19 10.84 -1.78
CA HIS A 239 -9.17 11.17 -2.80
C HIS A 239 -9.63 9.99 -3.67
N GLY A 240 -9.90 8.84 -3.04
CA GLY A 240 -10.39 7.63 -3.73
C GLY A 240 -9.29 6.84 -4.44
N SER A 241 -8.02 7.12 -4.13
CA SER A 241 -6.91 6.33 -4.67
C SER A 241 -7.02 4.86 -4.24
N THR A 242 -6.69 3.92 -5.13
CA THR A 242 -6.87 2.48 -4.87
C THR A 242 -5.99 1.60 -5.75
N ALA A 243 -5.96 0.29 -5.51
CA ALA A 243 -5.08 -0.65 -6.20
C ALA A 243 -3.60 -0.23 -6.09
N ILE A 244 -3.13 -0.07 -4.84
CA ILE A 244 -1.78 0.40 -4.53
C ILE A 244 -0.98 -0.71 -3.85
N THR A 245 0.29 -0.83 -4.20
CA THR A 245 1.28 -1.59 -3.42
C THR A 245 2.45 -0.68 -3.07
N ILE A 246 2.85 -0.70 -1.79
CA ILE A 246 4.02 -0.01 -1.26
C ILE A 246 4.93 -1.09 -0.69
N SER A 247 6.05 -1.38 -1.38
CA SER A 247 6.90 -2.51 -1.03
C SER A 247 8.39 -2.26 -1.04
N ASN A 248 9.13 -3.06 -0.27
CA ASN A 248 10.60 -3.02 -0.26
C ASN A 248 11.20 -1.62 -0.01
N ASN A 249 10.46 -0.67 0.56
CA ASN A 249 10.96 0.67 0.79
C ASN A 249 11.70 0.74 2.12
N TYR A 250 12.69 1.63 2.20
CA TYR A 250 13.36 1.97 3.45
C TYR A 250 13.01 3.39 3.85
N MET A 251 12.36 3.55 4.99
CA MET A 251 11.86 4.84 5.48
C MET A 251 12.54 5.19 6.80
N THR A 252 13.04 6.41 6.93
CA THR A 252 13.76 6.88 8.13
C THR A 252 13.56 8.37 8.38
N HIS A 253 13.91 8.84 9.59
CA HIS A 253 14.05 10.24 9.95
C HIS A 253 12.85 11.11 9.51
N HIS A 254 11.66 10.79 10.01
CA HIS A 254 10.45 11.48 9.60
C HIS A 254 9.30 11.29 10.58
N ASP A 255 8.48 12.33 10.77
CA ASP A 255 7.34 12.28 11.72
C ASP A 255 6.14 11.52 11.11
N LYS A 256 5.57 12.06 10.03
CA LYS A 256 4.31 11.61 9.44
C LYS A 256 4.56 10.69 8.25
N VAL A 257 4.88 9.43 8.50
CA VAL A 257 5.41 8.54 7.44
C VAL A 257 4.46 8.32 6.26
N MET A 258 3.26 7.81 6.51
CA MET A 258 2.34 7.40 5.44
C MET A 258 0.89 7.64 5.82
N LEU A 259 0.21 8.53 5.08
CA LEU A 259 -1.22 8.81 5.26
C LEU A 259 -2.06 8.17 4.14
N LEU A 260 -2.99 7.30 4.51
CA LEU A 260 -3.87 6.61 3.56
C LEU A 260 -5.33 7.00 3.86
N GLY A 261 -5.82 7.99 3.12
CA GLY A 261 -7.08 8.70 3.33
C GLY A 261 -6.91 9.95 4.19
N HIS A 262 -7.39 11.10 3.71
CA HIS A 262 -7.10 12.42 4.32
C HIS A 262 -8.14 12.88 5.34
N SER A 263 -9.40 12.45 5.20
CA SER A 263 -10.52 13.01 5.95
C SER A 263 -11.53 11.93 6.38
N ASP A 264 -11.96 12.01 7.64
CA ASP A 264 -12.97 11.13 8.21
C ASP A 264 -14.34 11.27 7.53
N SER A 265 -14.61 12.42 6.88
CA SER A 265 -15.86 12.66 6.15
C SER A 265 -15.80 12.26 4.67
N TYR A 266 -14.61 11.93 4.14
CA TYR A 266 -14.43 11.64 2.72
C TYR A 266 -14.71 10.16 2.39
N THR A 267 -15.99 9.81 2.33
CA THR A 267 -16.44 8.42 2.20
C THR A 267 -16.09 7.71 0.88
N GLN A 268 -15.61 8.42 -0.14
CA GLN A 268 -15.11 7.77 -1.36
C GLN A 268 -13.85 6.93 -1.09
N ASP A 269 -13.11 7.21 -0.01
CA ASP A 269 -11.93 6.42 0.41
C ASP A 269 -12.32 5.01 0.90
N LYS A 270 -13.61 4.67 1.06
CA LYS A 270 -14.05 3.29 1.35
C LYS A 270 -13.65 2.28 0.25
N GLY A 271 -13.44 2.75 -0.98
CA GLY A 271 -12.95 1.94 -2.09
C GLY A 271 -11.42 1.77 -2.11
N MET A 272 -10.69 2.43 -1.22
CA MET A 272 -9.22 2.36 -1.17
C MET A 272 -8.76 0.96 -0.75
N GLN A 273 -7.81 0.41 -1.51
CA GLN A 273 -7.16 -0.85 -1.20
C GLN A 273 -5.65 -0.71 -1.38
N VAL A 274 -4.90 -0.92 -0.29
CA VAL A 274 -3.44 -0.76 -0.27
C VAL A 274 -2.76 -1.96 0.38
N THR A 275 -1.73 -2.46 -0.28
CA THR A 275 -0.80 -3.44 0.30
C THR A 275 0.46 -2.73 0.75
N ILE A 276 0.86 -2.93 2.00
CA ILE A 276 2.11 -2.44 2.58
C ILE A 276 2.94 -3.69 2.93
N ALA A 277 3.96 -3.99 2.13
CA ALA A 277 4.68 -5.26 2.24
C ALA A 277 6.20 -5.15 2.16
N PHE A 278 6.93 -5.88 3.01
CA PHE A 278 8.39 -5.97 2.97
C PHE A 278 9.13 -4.63 3.11
N ASN A 279 8.48 -3.60 3.64
CA ASN A 279 9.14 -2.33 3.96
C ASN A 279 9.94 -2.46 5.25
N HIS A 280 11.01 -1.68 5.35
CA HIS A 280 11.72 -1.46 6.61
C HIS A 280 11.44 -0.05 7.11
N PHE A 281 10.71 0.02 8.22
CA PHE A 281 10.48 1.23 9.00
C PHE A 281 11.62 1.39 10.01
N GLY A 282 12.57 2.24 9.62
CA GLY A 282 13.88 2.39 10.23
C GLY A 282 13.93 3.50 11.28
N GLU A 283 15.15 3.93 11.60
CA GLU A 283 15.44 4.90 12.66
C GLU A 283 14.78 6.27 12.44
N GLY A 284 14.52 6.98 13.55
CA GLY A 284 14.02 8.35 13.54
C GLY A 284 12.59 8.52 13.00
N LEU A 285 11.80 7.44 12.95
CA LEU A 285 10.38 7.51 12.61
C LEU A 285 9.53 7.75 13.85
N VAL A 286 8.50 8.61 13.75
CA VAL A 286 7.61 8.92 14.87
C VAL A 286 6.30 8.12 14.80
N GLN A 287 5.59 8.20 13.67
CA GLN A 287 4.22 7.67 13.54
C GLN A 287 3.77 7.41 12.09
N ARG A 288 2.53 6.90 11.94
CA ARG A 288 1.81 6.72 10.66
C ARG A 288 2.47 5.71 9.71
N MET A 289 2.69 4.48 10.17
CA MET A 289 3.29 3.40 9.39
C MET A 289 2.34 2.20 9.22
N PRO A 290 1.14 2.33 8.60
CA PRO A 290 0.49 3.54 8.08
C PRO A 290 -0.47 4.21 9.09
N ARG A 291 -0.97 5.41 8.76
CA ARG A 291 -2.24 5.94 9.31
C ARG A 291 -3.35 5.84 8.26
N CYS A 292 -4.40 5.09 8.57
CA CYS A 292 -5.44 4.69 7.63
C CYS A 292 -6.82 5.30 7.91
N ARG A 293 -7.63 5.47 6.87
CA ARG A 293 -9.05 5.81 6.97
C ARG A 293 -9.90 5.05 5.97
N HIS A 294 -11.13 4.65 6.38
CA HIS A 294 -12.17 4.00 5.58
C HIS A 294 -11.85 2.68 4.88
N GLY A 295 -10.81 2.65 4.05
CA GLY A 295 -10.51 1.56 3.11
C GLY A 295 -9.99 0.27 3.76
N TYR A 296 -9.40 -0.57 2.91
CA TYR A 296 -8.84 -1.86 3.29
C TYR A 296 -7.32 -1.87 3.12
N PHE A 297 -6.63 -2.20 4.21
CA PHE A 297 -5.17 -2.10 4.30
C PHE A 297 -4.58 -3.45 4.72
N HIS A 298 -3.74 -4.01 3.85
CA HIS A 298 -3.02 -5.24 4.14
C HIS A 298 -1.56 -4.91 4.46
N VAL A 299 -1.21 -4.99 5.75
CA VAL A 299 0.12 -4.70 6.28
C VAL A 299 0.81 -6.03 6.55
N VAL A 300 1.77 -6.43 5.72
CA VAL A 300 2.30 -7.80 5.73
C VAL A 300 3.81 -7.89 5.62
N ASN A 301 4.44 -8.66 6.51
CA ASN A 301 5.89 -8.92 6.52
C ASN A 301 6.79 -7.67 6.44
N ASN A 302 6.40 -6.57 7.08
CA ASN A 302 7.24 -5.38 7.25
C ASN A 302 8.06 -5.49 8.55
N ASP A 303 9.23 -4.84 8.57
CA ASP A 303 10.10 -4.75 9.75
C ASP A 303 9.98 -3.35 10.37
N TYR A 304 9.45 -3.29 11.58
CA TYR A 304 9.32 -2.07 12.38
C TYR A 304 10.38 -2.10 13.45
N THR A 305 11.40 -1.28 13.26
CA THR A 305 12.54 -1.21 14.19
C THR A 305 12.48 0.00 15.10
N HIS A 306 11.76 1.05 14.69
CA HIS A 306 11.58 2.27 15.46
C HIS A 306 10.21 2.88 15.19
N TRP A 307 9.65 3.47 16.24
CA TRP A 307 8.60 4.48 16.22
C TRP A 307 8.76 5.32 17.51
N GLU A 308 8.13 6.48 17.61
CA GLU A 308 8.14 7.24 18.87
C GLU A 308 6.75 7.28 19.50
N MET A 309 5.70 7.36 18.68
CA MET A 309 4.31 7.46 19.16
C MET A 309 3.50 6.19 18.95
N TYR A 310 3.43 5.70 17.71
CA TYR A 310 2.77 4.44 17.35
C TYR A 310 3.26 3.97 15.98
N ALA A 311 3.08 2.69 15.65
CA ALA A 311 3.38 2.19 14.32
C ALA A 311 2.16 2.29 13.40
N ILE A 312 1.08 1.58 13.71
CA ILE A 312 -0.12 1.47 12.87
C ILE A 312 -1.26 2.25 13.51
N GLY A 313 -1.89 3.16 12.76
CA GLY A 313 -2.99 3.96 13.28
C GLY A 313 -4.11 4.18 12.28
N GLY A 314 -5.18 4.84 12.73
CA GLY A 314 -6.27 5.19 11.85
C GLY A 314 -7.47 5.80 12.55
N SER A 315 -8.34 6.40 11.75
CA SER A 315 -9.62 6.99 12.15
C SER A 315 -10.69 6.68 11.09
N ALA A 316 -11.97 6.82 11.43
CA ALA A 316 -13.09 6.55 10.52
C ALA A 316 -13.14 5.12 9.95
N ASP A 317 -13.14 4.12 10.84
CA ASP A 317 -13.41 2.70 10.55
C ASP A 317 -12.61 2.07 9.38
N PRO A 318 -11.26 2.21 9.35
CA PRO A 318 -10.46 1.48 8.38
C PRO A 318 -10.43 0.00 8.75
N THR A 319 -10.37 -0.87 7.73
CA THR A 319 -10.06 -2.29 7.94
C THR A 319 -8.56 -2.50 7.84
N ILE A 320 -7.92 -2.87 8.95
CA ILE A 320 -6.47 -3.11 9.02
C ILE A 320 -6.20 -4.59 9.26
N ASN A 321 -5.48 -5.17 8.32
CA ASN A 321 -5.03 -6.54 8.37
C ASN A 321 -3.51 -6.60 8.52
N SER A 322 -3.02 -6.76 9.75
CA SER A 322 -1.60 -6.98 10.08
C SER A 322 -1.28 -8.47 10.08
N GLN A 323 -0.34 -8.92 9.24
CA GLN A 323 0.07 -10.32 9.17
C GLN A 323 1.59 -10.51 9.05
N GLY A 324 2.17 -11.35 9.90
CA GLY A 324 3.57 -11.78 9.81
C GLY A 324 4.59 -10.63 9.86
N ASN A 325 4.26 -9.45 10.37
CA ASN A 325 5.17 -8.34 10.58
C ASN A 325 6.08 -8.61 11.78
N ARG A 326 7.16 -7.83 11.91
CA ARG A 326 8.03 -7.81 13.08
C ARG A 326 8.01 -6.42 13.70
N PHE A 327 7.65 -6.34 14.98
CA PHE A 327 7.58 -5.10 15.74
C PHE A 327 8.57 -5.13 16.90
N LEU A 328 9.63 -4.33 16.81
CA LEU A 328 10.56 -4.09 17.91
C LEU A 328 10.19 -2.79 18.60
N ALA A 329 9.49 -2.88 19.74
CA ALA A 329 9.09 -1.68 20.46
C ALA A 329 10.30 -0.86 20.94
N PRO A 330 10.17 0.48 20.96
CA PRO A 330 11.15 1.38 21.58
C PRO A 330 11.41 1.06 23.04
N ALA A 331 12.48 1.63 23.60
CA ALA A 331 12.77 1.48 25.02
C ALA A 331 11.71 2.16 25.91
N ASP A 332 11.05 3.22 25.44
CA ASP A 332 9.99 3.92 26.18
C ASP A 332 8.78 3.00 26.43
N ASP A 333 8.38 2.89 27.71
CA ASP A 333 7.23 2.11 28.16
C ASP A 333 5.90 2.69 27.73
N ASN A 334 5.85 3.97 27.36
CA ASN A 334 4.63 4.61 26.84
C ASN A 334 4.39 4.32 25.36
N SER A 335 5.36 3.74 24.66
CA SER A 335 5.33 3.51 23.20
C SER A 335 5.34 2.02 22.86
N LYS A 336 4.85 1.15 23.76
CA LYS A 336 4.77 -0.30 23.54
C LYS A 336 3.61 -0.72 22.65
N GLU A 337 2.53 0.05 22.64
CA GLU A 337 1.39 -0.25 21.79
C GLU A 337 1.73 0.06 20.33
N VAL A 338 1.59 -0.94 19.47
CA VAL A 338 1.76 -0.82 18.02
C VAL A 338 0.65 0.04 17.42
N THR A 339 -0.56 -0.06 17.99
CA THR A 339 -1.82 0.48 17.46
C THR A 339 -2.21 1.83 18.04
N LYS A 340 -2.78 2.70 17.21
CA LYS A 340 -3.43 3.95 17.65
C LYS A 340 -4.77 4.18 16.95
N HIS A 341 -5.86 4.02 17.69
CA HIS A 341 -7.21 4.37 17.25
C HIS A 341 -7.42 5.88 17.47
N GLU A 342 -7.27 6.67 16.42
CA GLU A 342 -7.37 8.12 16.47
C GLU A 342 -8.82 8.59 16.38
N ASP A 343 -9.11 9.72 17.02
CA ASP A 343 -10.36 10.48 16.87
C ASP A 343 -11.66 9.71 17.19
N ALA A 344 -11.56 8.57 17.89
CA ALA A 344 -12.70 7.72 18.26
C ALA A 344 -12.60 7.22 19.70
N ALA A 345 -13.73 7.16 20.41
CA ALA A 345 -13.81 6.54 21.72
C ALA A 345 -13.81 5.01 21.61
N GLU A 346 -13.41 4.31 22.68
CA GLU A 346 -13.40 2.83 22.71
C GLU A 346 -14.75 2.20 22.36
N SER A 347 -15.85 2.82 22.76
CA SER A 347 -17.19 2.36 22.40
C SER A 347 -17.44 2.29 20.89
N GLU A 348 -16.71 3.09 20.13
CA GLU A 348 -16.76 3.17 18.67
C GLU A 348 -15.71 2.27 18.03
N TRP A 349 -14.41 2.51 18.29
CA TRP A 349 -13.33 1.84 17.57
C TRP A 349 -13.26 0.33 17.83
N LYS A 350 -13.80 -0.15 18.97
CA LYS A 350 -13.90 -1.60 19.24
C LYS A 350 -14.68 -2.37 18.16
N ASN A 351 -15.50 -1.67 17.38
CA ASN A 351 -16.28 -2.26 16.29
C ASN A 351 -15.54 -2.24 14.94
N TRP A 352 -14.42 -1.49 14.83
CA TRP A 352 -13.59 -1.47 13.63
C TRP A 352 -12.89 -2.81 13.44
N ASN A 353 -12.48 -3.13 12.22
CA ASN A 353 -11.89 -4.44 11.90
C ASN A 353 -10.35 -4.37 11.87
N TRP A 354 -9.71 -4.42 13.04
CA TRP A 354 -8.26 -4.41 13.17
C TRP A 354 -7.77 -5.76 13.68
N ARG A 355 -6.92 -6.43 12.91
CA ARG A 355 -6.40 -7.76 13.24
C ARG A 355 -4.89 -7.84 13.13
N SER A 356 -4.32 -8.67 13.99
CA SER A 356 -2.91 -9.07 14.00
C SER A 356 -2.82 -10.60 13.97
N GLU A 357 -2.10 -11.16 13.00
CA GLU A 357 -1.98 -12.61 12.79
C GLU A 357 -0.54 -13.01 12.47
N GLY A 358 0.10 -13.82 13.32
CA GLY A 358 1.47 -14.29 13.09
C GLY A 358 2.55 -13.22 13.23
N ASP A 359 2.19 -12.02 13.71
CA ASP A 359 3.13 -10.93 13.99
C ASP A 359 4.08 -11.29 15.14
N LEU A 360 5.35 -10.89 15.02
CA LEU A 360 6.37 -11.04 16.04
C LEU A 360 6.48 -9.75 16.86
N MET A 361 6.09 -9.81 18.12
CA MET A 361 6.16 -8.70 19.07
C MET A 361 7.41 -8.81 19.93
N LEU A 362 8.27 -7.80 19.91
CA LEU A 362 9.53 -7.76 20.65
C LEU A 362 9.58 -6.54 21.57
N ASN A 363 10.37 -6.66 22.65
CA ASN A 363 10.59 -5.59 23.64
C ASN A 363 9.31 -5.04 24.28
N GLY A 364 8.31 -5.90 24.49
CA GLY A 364 7.03 -5.52 25.10
C GLY A 364 5.99 -4.97 24.13
N ALA A 365 6.27 -4.98 22.81
CA ALA A 365 5.29 -4.60 21.81
C ALA A 365 3.97 -5.38 21.98
N TYR A 366 2.84 -4.74 21.72
CA TYR A 366 1.54 -5.42 21.62
C TYR A 366 0.62 -4.70 20.64
N PHE A 367 -0.37 -5.44 20.13
CA PHE A 367 -1.37 -4.94 19.18
C PHE A 367 -2.77 -5.07 19.80
N THR A 368 -3.50 -3.96 19.87
CA THR A 368 -4.89 -3.95 20.35
C THR A 368 -5.82 -4.22 19.17
N ALA A 369 -6.26 -5.47 19.04
CA ALA A 369 -7.21 -5.87 18.01
C ALA A 369 -8.65 -5.45 18.33
N SER A 370 -9.47 -5.29 17.30
CA SER A 370 -10.88 -4.88 17.41
C SER A 370 -11.75 -5.60 16.37
N GLY A 371 -13.07 -5.53 16.56
CA GLY A 371 -14.06 -6.08 15.63
C GLY A 371 -14.63 -7.43 16.09
N ALA A 372 -15.69 -7.89 15.41
CA ALA A 372 -16.43 -9.07 15.81
C ALA A 372 -15.61 -10.37 15.62
N ALA A 373 -15.55 -11.19 16.68
CA ALA A 373 -14.94 -12.52 16.61
C ALA A 373 -15.63 -13.37 15.52
N GLY A 374 -14.90 -13.70 14.45
CA GLY A 374 -15.40 -14.50 13.31
C GLY A 374 -15.57 -13.75 11.98
N SER A 375 -15.44 -12.41 11.95
CA SER A 375 -15.28 -11.67 10.68
C SER A 375 -14.02 -12.12 9.90
N SER A 376 -13.08 -12.74 10.62
CA SER A 376 -11.81 -13.32 10.16
C SER A 376 -11.90 -14.19 8.90
N SER A 377 -12.97 -14.96 8.69
CA SER A 377 -13.03 -15.93 7.57
C SER A 377 -13.33 -15.30 6.20
N SER A 378 -14.02 -14.16 6.17
CA SER A 378 -14.33 -13.42 4.94
C SER A 378 -13.20 -12.47 4.55
N TYR A 379 -12.59 -11.78 5.54
CA TYR A 379 -11.45 -10.90 5.34
C TYR A 379 -10.12 -11.64 5.11
N ALA A 380 -9.94 -12.87 5.63
CA ALA A 380 -8.79 -13.72 5.28
C ALA A 380 -8.75 -14.08 3.78
N LYS A 381 -9.90 -14.06 3.09
CA LYS A 381 -9.98 -14.26 1.63
C LYS A 381 -9.76 -12.97 0.82
N ALA A 382 -9.78 -11.81 1.47
CA ALA A 382 -9.48 -10.49 0.90
C ALA A 382 -8.01 -10.08 1.11
N SER A 383 -7.17 -10.98 1.65
CA SER A 383 -5.73 -10.77 1.74
C SER A 383 -5.12 -10.73 0.34
N SER A 384 -4.26 -9.74 0.11
CA SER A 384 -3.65 -9.49 -1.19
C SER A 384 -2.48 -10.44 -1.49
N LEU A 385 -1.93 -11.12 -0.47
CA LEU A 385 -0.97 -12.22 -0.56
C LEU A 385 -0.92 -13.04 0.76
N GLY A 386 -0.42 -14.27 0.72
CA GLY A 386 -0.18 -15.04 1.95
C GLY A 386 1.05 -14.55 2.72
N ALA A 387 0.92 -14.33 4.03
CA ALA A 387 2.02 -13.93 4.90
C ALA A 387 3.07 -15.03 5.08
N LYS A 388 4.35 -14.66 5.06
CA LYS A 388 5.48 -15.50 5.48
C LYS A 388 5.63 -15.48 7.00
N PRO A 389 6.31 -16.47 7.62
CA PRO A 389 6.62 -16.42 9.05
C PRO A 389 7.39 -15.15 9.43
N SER A 390 6.96 -14.48 10.51
CA SER A 390 7.56 -13.23 10.99
C SER A 390 9.04 -13.36 11.38
N ALA A 391 9.49 -14.56 11.73
CA ALA A 391 10.92 -14.85 11.96
C ALA A 391 11.81 -14.62 10.72
N LEU A 392 11.25 -14.63 9.51
CA LEU A 392 11.97 -14.38 8.27
C LEU A 392 12.00 -12.90 7.88
N VAL A 393 11.24 -12.03 8.56
CA VAL A 393 11.08 -10.61 8.16
C VAL A 393 12.43 -9.92 8.00
N GLY A 394 13.35 -10.08 8.96
CA GLY A 394 14.68 -9.46 8.86
C GLY A 394 15.48 -9.87 7.61
N SER A 395 15.30 -11.09 7.10
CA SER A 395 15.88 -11.49 5.80
C SER A 395 15.08 -10.97 4.60
N LEU A 396 13.76 -10.99 4.69
CA LEU A 396 12.85 -10.55 3.61
C LEU A 396 12.98 -9.05 3.31
N THR A 397 13.32 -8.26 4.32
CA THR A 397 13.47 -6.79 4.23
C THR A 397 14.93 -6.34 4.22
N SER A 398 15.90 -7.27 4.20
CA SER A 398 17.34 -6.97 4.30
C SER A 398 17.88 -6.05 3.19
N SER A 399 17.19 -5.99 2.05
CA SER A 399 17.51 -5.14 0.91
C SER A 399 16.50 -4.02 0.67
N ALA A 400 15.68 -3.68 1.67
CA ALA A 400 14.75 -2.57 1.56
C ALA A 400 15.48 -1.25 1.23
N GLY A 401 14.84 -0.39 0.43
CA GLY A 401 15.39 0.86 -0.06
C GLY A 401 15.91 0.78 -1.49
N ALA A 402 16.47 1.90 -1.95
CA ALA A 402 17.06 2.01 -3.29
C ALA A 402 18.25 1.04 -3.45
N LEU A 403 18.22 0.28 -4.54
CA LEU A 403 19.18 -0.78 -4.81
C LEU A 403 20.41 -0.27 -5.56
N ASN A 404 21.59 -0.74 -5.15
CA ASN A 404 22.85 -0.49 -5.84
C ASN A 404 23.08 -1.49 -6.99
N CYS A 405 22.16 -1.55 -7.96
CA CYS A 405 22.29 -2.42 -9.12
C CYS A 405 23.46 -2.00 -10.01
N ARG A 406 24.32 -2.93 -10.43
CA ARG A 406 25.41 -2.67 -11.39
C ARG A 406 25.13 -3.38 -12.71
N LYS A 407 25.46 -2.71 -13.83
CA LYS A 407 25.32 -3.29 -15.16
C LYS A 407 26.22 -4.52 -15.29
N GLY A 408 25.71 -5.58 -15.94
CA GLY A 408 26.45 -6.82 -16.15
C GLY A 408 26.57 -7.72 -14.90
N SER A 409 25.92 -7.38 -13.79
CA SER A 409 25.78 -8.24 -12.62
C SER A 409 24.32 -8.36 -12.21
N LYS A 410 24.01 -9.36 -11.38
CA LYS A 410 22.73 -9.40 -10.66
C LYS A 410 22.58 -8.11 -9.83
N CYS A 411 21.35 -7.66 -9.73
CA CYS A 411 20.96 -6.76 -8.67
C CYS A 411 20.55 -7.62 -7.45
#